data_AF-A0A6A3BP40-F1
#
_entry.id   AF-A0A6A3BP40-F1
#
_cell.length_a   1.000
_cell.length_b   1.000
_cell.length_c   1.000
_cell.angle_alpha   90.00
_cell.angle_beta   90.00
_cell.angle_gamma   90.00
#
_symmetry.space_group_name_H-M   'P 1'
#
loop_
_entity.id
_entity.type
_entity.pdbx_description
1 polymer ?
#
loop_
_entity_poly.entity_id
_entity_poly.type
_entity_poly.pdbx_seq_one_letter_code
_entity_poly.pdbx_strand_id
1 'polypeptide(L)'
;MGENNPIIGEKDYILLKDFKVETEVDEEKGFILCFWVYIFDSKTFPATILKQVYAETNTSSSLLVLNETTLTLLPLACLHNEAPGPGNTELPSEVPKVTAAIERPQHKWIHIGYEASSDFVRLYVNGEIAGELLLSSMLNQDSIPNGSRKRTLIGISGDSNLEGFIHDAMVLPSMLSIKDQYVKDPPLRLSIDESSISDIEEDNGFWNIVGGKASCRRIFSLDVVLLNAFGQLVNKEVEVVASLLYAHNRLPVEKTNDEEPPLLAGCDGIEFASSDRPSKLSKGRASFKLKISKLSSKCDNRQFCIKSILLKEIATTISDDEISGFADQVSVYSGCSHHRHQIKMAKRLIDEGTIAWNSISQNNLRVQWESAVFEIEEQFMKIACCTTRSLSQQDFELLRKIAGCQDYMAQENFEKMWCWLYPVALTLSSDRIKAMWKSTSPKWIEGFITKEEAELSLQGPRGLQEPGTFILRFPTSRSWPHPDAGSLVVTYVGNDYALHHRLLYLDNVYSSGVREVNVKVKPLQDMLFEEPELSRLGRITRRH
;
A
#
# COMPACT_ATOMS: atom_id res chain seq x y z
N MET A 1 27.81 -14.85 11.35
CA MET A 1 27.37 -15.04 9.95
C MET A 1 25.86 -15.15 10.03
N GLY A 2 25.16 -14.08 9.63
CA GLY A 2 23.74 -13.90 9.92
C GLY A 2 22.88 -14.65 8.92
N GLU A 3 22.13 -15.62 9.41
CA GLU A 3 21.12 -16.36 8.65
C GLU A 3 19.88 -15.49 8.46
N ASN A 4 19.41 -15.45 7.21
CA ASN A 4 18.22 -14.73 6.76
C ASN A 4 16.97 -15.29 7.45
N ASN A 5 16.38 -14.53 8.35
CA ASN A 5 15.01 -14.76 8.80
C ASN A 5 14.06 -14.08 7.81
N PRO A 6 12.97 -14.75 7.37
CA PRO A 6 11.93 -14.12 6.59
C PRO A 6 11.13 -13.21 7.52
N ILE A 7 11.64 -12.00 7.74
CA ILE A 7 10.80 -10.89 8.19
C ILE A 7 9.72 -10.75 7.10
N ILE A 8 8.46 -10.53 7.47
CA ILE A 8 7.34 -10.07 6.64
C ILE A 8 7.05 -8.65 7.16
N GLY A 9 6.70 -7.61 6.44
CA GLY A 9 6.49 -7.34 5.03
C GLY A 9 5.51 -6.20 4.89
N GLU A 10 5.86 -5.13 5.59
CA GLU A 10 5.18 -3.85 5.74
C GLU A 10 3.80 -3.78 6.42
N LYS A 11 3.66 -2.66 7.13
CA LYS A 11 2.65 -2.30 8.13
C LYS A 11 1.34 -1.82 7.50
N ASP A 12 0.79 -2.57 6.55
CA ASP A 12 -0.53 -2.28 6.00
C ASP A 12 -1.58 -3.25 6.56
N TYR A 13 -2.84 -2.84 6.54
CA TYR A 13 -3.97 -3.64 7.00
C TYR A 13 -4.32 -4.67 5.93
N ILE A 14 -4.01 -5.94 6.19
CA ILE A 14 -4.27 -7.06 5.28
C ILE A 14 -5.63 -7.64 5.62
N LEU A 15 -6.51 -7.83 4.63
CA LEU A 15 -7.75 -8.57 4.86
C LEU A 15 -7.41 -10.01 5.25
N LEU A 16 -8.08 -10.54 6.27
CA LEU A 16 -7.80 -11.87 6.81
C LEU A 16 -7.78 -12.94 5.71
N LYS A 17 -8.78 -12.94 4.81
CA LYS A 17 -8.87 -13.88 3.68
C LYS A 17 -7.67 -13.86 2.71
N ASP A 18 -6.96 -12.74 2.65
CA ASP A 18 -5.84 -12.51 1.73
C ASP A 18 -4.49 -12.76 2.42
N PHE A 19 -4.49 -12.95 3.74
CA PHE A 19 -3.28 -13.24 4.52
C PHE A 19 -2.72 -14.62 4.16
N LYS A 20 -1.44 -14.65 3.80
CA LYS A 20 -0.66 -15.85 3.55
C LYS A 20 0.77 -15.67 4.07
N VAL A 21 1.25 -16.69 4.78
CA VAL A 21 2.62 -16.78 5.29
C VAL A 21 3.19 -18.13 4.90
N GLU A 22 4.45 -18.15 4.45
CA GLU A 22 5.19 -19.39 4.26
C GLU A 22 6.36 -19.38 5.24
N THR A 23 6.53 -20.46 6.00
CA THR A 23 7.63 -20.58 6.96
C THR A 23 8.29 -21.93 6.81
N GLU A 24 9.62 -21.92 6.67
CA GLU A 24 10.45 -23.10 6.83
C GLU A 24 10.68 -23.32 8.33
N VAL A 25 10.22 -24.45 8.86
CA VAL A 25 10.47 -24.79 10.27
C VAL A 25 11.83 -25.47 10.39
N ASP A 26 12.80 -24.76 10.98
CA ASP A 26 14.02 -25.36 11.54
C ASP A 26 13.68 -25.88 12.94
N GLU A 27 13.51 -27.20 13.08
CA GLU A 27 13.10 -27.86 14.32
C GLU A 27 14.03 -27.56 15.50
N GLU A 28 15.31 -27.23 15.25
CA GLU A 28 16.29 -26.98 16.31
C GLU A 28 16.26 -25.54 16.86
N LYS A 29 15.81 -24.56 16.05
CA LYS A 29 15.90 -23.13 16.41
C LYS A 29 14.57 -22.50 16.81
N GLY A 30 13.45 -23.13 16.46
CA GLY A 30 12.11 -22.63 16.75
C GLY A 30 11.78 -21.30 16.09
N PHE A 31 10.52 -20.91 16.11
CA PHE A 31 10.04 -19.66 15.52
C PHE A 31 8.87 -19.07 16.29
N ILE A 32 8.64 -17.79 16.05
CA ILE A 32 7.55 -16.99 16.56
C ILE A 32 6.82 -16.39 15.37
N LEU A 33 5.53 -16.66 15.21
CA LEU A 33 4.63 -15.88 14.36
C LEU A 33 3.87 -14.90 15.26
N CYS A 34 3.95 -13.60 15.01
CA CYS A 34 3.18 -12.60 15.75
C CYS A 34 2.50 -11.62 14.80
N PHE A 35 1.30 -11.15 15.18
CA PHE A 35 0.50 -10.23 14.40
C PHE A 35 -0.60 -9.60 15.24
N TRP A 36 -1.11 -8.45 14.81
CA TRP A 36 -2.36 -7.89 15.30
C TRP A 36 -3.53 -8.38 14.47
N VAL A 37 -4.65 -8.72 15.11
CA VAL A 37 -5.90 -9.09 14.43
C VAL A 37 -7.06 -8.23 14.93
N TYR A 38 -7.94 -7.85 14.00
CA TYR A 38 -9.20 -7.15 14.26
C TYR A 38 -10.34 -7.88 13.55
N ILE A 39 -11.36 -8.28 14.30
CA ILE A 39 -12.48 -9.07 13.78
C ILE A 39 -13.76 -8.24 13.92
N PHE A 40 -14.49 -8.06 12.83
CA PHE A 40 -15.69 -7.21 12.79
C PHE A 40 -16.95 -7.91 12.30
N ASP A 41 -16.85 -9.08 11.64
CA ASP A 41 -18.01 -9.94 11.40
C ASP A 41 -17.63 -11.41 11.60
N SER A 42 -18.42 -12.12 12.41
CA SER A 42 -18.36 -13.56 12.61
C SER A 42 -19.78 -14.10 12.56
N LYS A 43 -20.10 -14.81 11.48
CA LYS A 43 -21.46 -15.32 11.23
C LYS A 43 -21.80 -16.51 12.12
N THR A 44 -20.81 -17.29 12.55
CA THR A 44 -20.96 -18.50 13.37
C THR A 44 -19.66 -18.82 14.12
N PHE A 45 -19.76 -19.26 15.38
CA PHE A 45 -18.65 -19.85 16.12
C PHE A 45 -18.75 -21.39 16.13
N PRO A 46 -17.63 -22.14 16.11
CA PRO A 46 -16.23 -21.67 16.05
C PRO A 46 -15.85 -21.11 14.67
N ALA A 47 -15.01 -20.08 14.65
CA ALA A 47 -14.46 -19.49 13.43
C ALA A 47 -12.95 -19.72 13.36
N THR A 48 -12.43 -20.19 12.24
CA THR A 48 -10.97 -20.33 12.07
C THR A 48 -10.39 -18.97 11.71
N ILE A 49 -9.38 -18.50 12.44
CA ILE A 49 -8.62 -17.29 12.09
C ILE A 49 -7.52 -17.67 11.10
N LEU A 50 -6.72 -18.69 11.44
CA LEU A 50 -5.60 -19.16 10.63
C LEU A 50 -5.71 -20.65 10.34
N LYS A 51 -5.44 -21.03 9.10
CA LYS A 51 -5.28 -22.41 8.64
C LYS A 51 -3.82 -22.69 8.37
N GLN A 52 -3.39 -23.89 8.73
CA GLN A 52 -2.13 -24.48 8.35
C GLN A 52 -2.30 -25.25 7.04
N VAL A 53 -1.40 -25.07 6.09
CA VAL A 53 -1.40 -25.68 4.74
C VAL A 53 -0.09 -26.42 4.55
N TYR A 54 -0.20 -27.68 4.12
CA TYR A 54 0.94 -28.57 3.92
C TYR A 54 1.31 -28.65 2.44
N ALA A 55 2.55 -28.32 2.10
CA ALA A 55 3.02 -28.33 0.71
C ALA A 55 3.03 -29.74 0.07
N GLU A 56 3.28 -30.79 0.85
CA GLU A 56 3.38 -32.17 0.33
C GLU A 56 2.00 -32.78 -0.01
N THR A 57 0.94 -32.42 0.71
CA THR A 57 -0.39 -33.05 0.60
C THR A 57 -1.49 -32.09 0.12
N ASN A 58 -1.23 -30.77 0.04
CA ASN A 58 -2.22 -29.72 -0.19
C ASN A 58 -3.43 -29.78 0.77
N THR A 59 -3.29 -30.45 1.91
CA THR A 59 -4.32 -30.49 2.95
C THR A 59 -4.22 -29.24 3.81
N SER A 60 -5.33 -28.79 4.36
CA SER A 60 -5.35 -27.69 5.33
C SER A 60 -6.05 -28.10 6.62
N SER A 61 -5.53 -27.62 7.75
CA SER A 61 -6.09 -27.82 9.09
C SER A 61 -6.17 -26.48 9.83
N SER A 62 -7.14 -26.31 10.73
CA SER A 62 -7.21 -25.10 11.55
C SER A 62 -6.00 -25.03 12.48
N LEU A 63 -5.29 -23.90 12.47
CA LEU A 63 -4.19 -23.60 13.38
C LEU A 63 -4.70 -22.79 14.57
N LEU A 64 -5.46 -21.73 14.27
CA LEU A 64 -5.95 -20.80 15.28
C LEU A 64 -7.46 -20.63 15.10
N VAL A 65 -8.21 -20.97 16.14
CA VAL A 65 -9.67 -20.98 16.14
C VAL A 65 -10.19 -20.04 17.21
N LEU A 66 -11.10 -19.16 16.82
CA LEU A 66 -11.86 -18.31 17.71
C LEU A 66 -13.19 -18.95 18.05
N ASN A 67 -13.45 -19.12 19.34
CA ASN A 67 -14.77 -19.38 19.89
C ASN A 67 -15.35 -18.09 20.48
N GLU A 68 -16.56 -18.13 21.03
CA GLU A 68 -17.25 -16.95 21.57
C GLU A 68 -16.41 -16.14 22.58
N THR A 69 -15.64 -16.83 23.42
CA THR A 69 -14.84 -16.22 24.51
C THR A 69 -13.44 -16.80 24.64
N THR A 70 -13.03 -17.67 23.71
CA THR A 70 -11.74 -18.35 23.81
C THR A 70 -11.04 -18.45 22.46
N LEU A 71 -9.73 -18.40 22.50
CA LEU A 71 -8.84 -18.63 21.36
C LEU A 71 -8.15 -19.97 21.56
N THR A 72 -8.31 -20.87 20.60
CA THR A 72 -7.74 -22.21 20.64
C THR A 72 -6.69 -22.36 19.55
N LEU A 73 -5.48 -22.70 19.94
CA LEU A 73 -4.37 -23.07 19.08
C LEU A 73 -4.31 -24.60 18.95
N LEU A 74 -4.25 -25.09 17.71
CA LEU A 74 -4.24 -26.50 17.32
C LEU A 74 -2.94 -26.80 16.54
N PRO A 75 -1.84 -27.13 17.22
CA PRO A 75 -0.55 -27.40 16.59
C PRO A 75 -0.53 -28.80 15.95
N LEU A 76 -1.11 -28.96 14.76
CA LEU A 76 -1.25 -30.28 14.13
C LEU A 76 -0.02 -30.74 13.31
N ALA A 77 0.94 -29.87 12.95
CA ALA A 77 2.04 -30.22 12.04
C ALA A 77 3.40 -30.55 12.67
N CYS A 78 3.77 -29.96 13.81
CA CYS A 78 5.10 -30.17 14.40
C CYS A 78 5.24 -31.54 15.09
N LEU A 79 4.16 -32.32 15.15
CA LEU A 79 4.02 -33.45 16.07
C LEU A 79 3.98 -34.84 15.40
N HIS A 80 3.77 -34.95 14.08
CA HIS A 80 3.66 -36.25 13.42
C HIS A 80 4.66 -36.40 12.26
N ASN A 81 5.76 -37.10 12.55
CA ASN A 81 6.71 -37.61 11.54
C ASN A 81 6.21 -38.85 10.79
N GLU A 82 4.99 -39.32 11.06
CA GLU A 82 4.46 -40.53 10.44
C GLU A 82 3.20 -40.20 9.64
N ALA A 83 3.31 -40.28 8.32
CA ALA A 83 2.16 -40.56 7.49
C ALA A 83 1.46 -41.82 8.05
N PRO A 84 0.15 -41.82 8.29
CA PRO A 84 -0.53 -43.03 8.71
C PRO A 84 -0.29 -44.08 7.62
N GLY A 85 0.45 -45.13 7.96
CA GLY A 85 0.56 -46.29 7.09
C GLY A 85 -0.86 -46.80 6.76
N PRO A 86 -1.09 -47.35 5.55
CA PRO A 86 -2.40 -47.85 5.17
C PRO A 86 -2.73 -49.08 6.03
N GLY A 87 -3.32 -48.86 7.21
CA GLY A 87 -3.63 -49.94 8.15
C GLY A 87 -3.94 -49.55 9.59
N ASN A 88 -3.55 -48.36 10.06
CA ASN A 88 -3.79 -47.97 11.47
C ASN A 88 -4.92 -46.93 11.58
N THR A 89 -6.13 -47.42 11.85
CA THR A 89 -7.36 -46.61 12.00
C THR A 89 -7.63 -46.24 13.46
N GLU A 90 -6.63 -45.74 14.18
CA GLU A 90 -6.86 -45.18 15.52
C GLU A 90 -6.20 -43.79 15.60
N LEU A 91 -6.99 -42.75 15.33
CA LEU A 91 -6.65 -41.37 15.66
C LEU A 91 -6.62 -41.23 17.20
N PRO A 92 -5.63 -40.52 17.80
CA PRO A 92 -5.66 -40.19 19.22
C PRO A 92 -6.96 -39.46 19.57
N SER A 93 -7.62 -39.84 20.67
CA SER A 93 -8.99 -39.38 20.94
C SER A 93 -9.14 -37.90 21.34
N GLU A 94 -8.04 -37.16 21.53
CA GLU A 94 -8.07 -35.69 21.68
C GLU A 94 -6.84 -35.05 21.02
N VAL A 95 -7.07 -34.13 20.09
CA VAL A 95 -6.01 -33.32 19.46
C VAL A 95 -5.42 -32.37 20.52
N PRO A 96 -4.08 -32.33 20.68
CA PRO A 96 -3.44 -31.39 21.60
C PRO A 96 -3.82 -29.96 21.25
N LYS A 97 -4.24 -29.17 22.25
CA LYS A 97 -4.72 -27.81 22.04
C LYS A 97 -4.30 -26.89 23.19
N VAL A 98 -4.01 -25.64 22.86
CA VAL A 98 -3.79 -24.57 23.84
C VAL A 98 -4.97 -23.62 23.76
N THR A 99 -5.65 -23.37 24.87
CA THR A 99 -6.81 -22.47 24.91
C THR A 99 -6.52 -21.27 25.80
N ALA A 100 -6.79 -20.07 25.32
CA ALA A 100 -6.73 -18.83 26.06
C ALA A 100 -8.12 -18.17 26.14
N ALA A 101 -8.49 -17.63 27.30
CA ALA A 101 -9.70 -16.81 27.42
C ALA A 101 -9.46 -15.42 26.82
N ILE A 102 -10.45 -14.90 26.08
CA ILE A 102 -10.41 -13.56 25.50
C ILE A 102 -11.71 -12.83 25.81
N GLU A 103 -11.59 -11.65 26.41
CA GLU A 103 -12.74 -10.78 26.65
C GLU A 103 -13.17 -10.07 25.36
N ARG A 104 -14.32 -10.47 24.81
CA ARG A 104 -15.02 -9.82 23.69
C ARG A 104 -14.09 -9.49 22.51
N PRO A 105 -13.74 -10.50 21.69
CA PRO A 105 -12.74 -10.33 20.63
C PRO A 105 -13.19 -9.44 19.46
N GLN A 106 -14.49 -9.16 19.35
CA GLN A 106 -15.03 -8.36 18.25
C GLN A 106 -14.77 -6.87 18.47
N HIS A 107 -14.46 -6.18 17.36
CA HIS A 107 -14.26 -4.73 17.30
C HIS A 107 -13.10 -4.19 18.15
N LYS A 108 -12.14 -5.07 18.48
CA LYS A 108 -10.91 -4.74 19.21
C LYS A 108 -9.70 -5.33 18.51
N TRP A 109 -8.59 -4.60 18.57
CA TRP A 109 -7.28 -5.10 18.17
C TRP A 109 -6.75 -6.04 19.24
N ILE A 110 -6.32 -7.23 18.83
CA ILE A 110 -5.70 -8.23 19.70
C ILE A 110 -4.37 -8.60 19.08
N HIS A 111 -3.29 -8.53 19.85
CA HIS A 111 -2.01 -9.04 19.40
C HIS A 111 -1.92 -10.52 19.74
N ILE A 112 -1.63 -11.35 18.74
CA ILE A 112 -1.50 -12.79 18.86
C ILE A 112 -0.07 -13.17 18.53
N GLY A 113 0.55 -13.97 19.38
CA GLY A 113 1.83 -14.61 19.12
C GLY A 113 1.69 -16.13 19.20
N TYR A 114 2.33 -16.82 18.29
CA TYR A 114 2.45 -18.27 18.25
C TYR A 114 3.94 -18.60 18.24
N GLU A 115 4.42 -19.24 19.29
CA GLU A 115 5.81 -19.69 19.39
C GLU A 115 5.86 -21.21 19.34
N ALA A 116 6.71 -21.74 18.48
CA ALA A 116 6.95 -23.17 18.35
C ALA A 116 8.44 -23.45 18.47
N SER A 117 8.78 -24.43 19.30
CA SER A 117 10.14 -24.94 19.51
C SER A 117 10.10 -26.48 19.53
N SER A 118 11.26 -27.14 19.63
CA SER A 118 11.36 -28.60 19.77
C SER A 118 10.63 -29.13 21.01
N ASP A 119 10.58 -28.31 22.07
CA ASP A 119 10.16 -28.76 23.40
C ASP A 119 8.79 -28.24 23.82
N PHE A 120 8.30 -27.17 23.18
CA PHE A 120 7.05 -26.53 23.57
C PHE A 120 6.38 -25.76 22.42
N VAL A 121 5.08 -25.54 22.59
CA VAL A 121 4.29 -24.59 21.81
C VAL A 121 3.63 -23.60 22.78
N ARG A 122 3.74 -22.29 22.50
CA ARG A 122 3.12 -21.23 23.30
C ARG A 122 2.20 -20.35 22.47
N LEU A 123 1.10 -19.98 23.10
CA LEU A 123 0.17 -18.96 22.62
C LEU A 123 0.37 -17.70 23.47
N TYR A 124 0.61 -16.58 22.80
CA TYR A 124 0.70 -15.26 23.39
C TYR A 124 -0.52 -14.45 23.00
N VAL A 125 -1.09 -13.72 23.97
CA VAL A 125 -2.17 -12.76 23.74
C VAL A 125 -1.75 -11.45 24.40
N ASN A 126 -1.71 -10.36 23.61
CA ASN A 126 -1.31 -9.03 24.07
C ASN A 126 0.06 -8.99 24.76
N GLY A 127 1.01 -9.75 24.22
CA GLY A 127 2.39 -9.83 24.73
C GLY A 127 2.58 -10.76 25.94
N GLU A 128 1.51 -11.29 26.52
CA GLU A 128 1.55 -12.20 27.67
C GLU A 128 1.42 -13.66 27.21
N ILE A 129 2.07 -14.60 27.91
CA ILE A 129 1.88 -16.04 27.68
C ILE A 129 0.46 -16.39 28.15
N ALA A 130 -0.40 -16.74 27.20
CA ALA A 130 -1.79 -17.08 27.46
C ALA A 130 -1.99 -18.60 27.58
N GLY A 131 -1.07 -19.40 27.04
CA GLY A 131 -1.03 -20.83 27.26
C GLY A 131 0.23 -21.48 26.69
N GLU A 132 0.59 -22.64 27.23
CA GLU A 132 1.77 -23.41 26.87
C GLU A 132 1.44 -24.89 26.81
N LEU A 133 1.99 -25.59 25.82
CA LEU A 133 1.95 -27.04 25.68
C LEU A 133 3.39 -27.57 25.59
N LEU A 134 3.79 -28.38 26.56
CA LEU A 134 5.09 -29.07 26.56
C LEU A 134 5.04 -30.34 25.69
N LEU A 135 5.90 -30.40 24.68
CA LEU A 135 5.95 -31.49 23.69
C LEU A 135 6.68 -32.73 24.22
N SER A 136 7.52 -32.57 25.25
CA SER A 136 8.21 -33.68 25.93
C SER A 136 7.26 -34.69 26.60
N SER A 137 6.01 -34.31 26.81
CA SER A 137 4.96 -35.19 27.36
C SER A 137 4.27 -36.07 26.29
N MET A 138 4.52 -35.79 25.00
CA MET A 138 3.82 -36.42 23.87
C MET A 138 4.70 -37.33 23.00
N LEU A 139 6.03 -37.23 23.14
CA LEU A 139 6.99 -38.10 22.45
C LEU A 139 7.14 -39.42 23.22
N ASN A 140 6.64 -40.53 22.67
CA ASN A 140 6.98 -41.86 23.16
C ASN A 140 8.50 -42.07 23.06
N GLN A 141 9.10 -42.66 24.11
CA GLN A 141 10.55 -42.79 24.32
C GLN A 141 11.34 -43.60 23.26
N ASP A 142 10.73 -44.08 22.18
CA ASP A 142 11.35 -45.09 21.30
C ASP A 142 11.72 -44.62 19.88
N SER A 143 11.70 -43.32 19.58
CA SER A 143 12.19 -42.83 18.27
C SER A 143 13.53 -42.13 18.38
N ILE A 144 14.61 -42.86 18.05
CA ILE A 144 15.93 -42.26 17.79
C ILE A 144 15.77 -41.34 16.56
N PRO A 145 16.14 -40.04 16.62
CA PRO A 145 16.09 -39.19 15.45
C PRO A 145 17.29 -39.53 14.54
N ASN A 146 17.03 -40.31 13.49
CA ASN A 146 17.97 -40.44 12.38
C ASN A 146 18.16 -39.07 11.72
N GLY A 147 19.41 -38.73 11.46
CA GLY A 147 19.85 -37.43 10.96
C GLY A 147 19.19 -36.99 9.65
N SER A 148 19.17 -35.67 9.47
CA SER A 148 18.60 -34.91 8.35
C SER A 148 17.06 -34.91 8.27
N ARG A 149 16.41 -34.23 9.22
CA ARG A 149 14.98 -33.92 9.12
C ARG A 149 14.75 -32.82 8.08
N LYS A 150 13.82 -33.09 7.17
CA LYS A 150 13.34 -32.20 6.11
C LYS A 150 12.74 -30.92 6.71
N ARG A 151 12.99 -29.79 6.07
CA ARG A 151 12.25 -28.54 6.31
C ARG A 151 10.82 -28.73 5.82
N THR A 152 9.84 -28.72 6.71
CA THR A 152 8.43 -28.65 6.30
C THR A 152 8.09 -27.19 6.06
N LEU A 153 7.75 -26.88 4.81
CA LEU A 153 7.23 -25.57 4.43
C LEU A 153 5.75 -25.52 4.85
N ILE A 154 5.46 -24.69 5.84
CA ILE A 154 4.12 -24.54 6.39
C ILE A 154 3.53 -23.25 5.83
N GLY A 155 2.49 -23.38 5.02
CA GLY A 155 1.65 -22.25 4.63
C GLY A 155 0.69 -21.92 5.77
N ILE A 156 0.53 -20.66 6.13
CA ILE A 156 -0.49 -20.19 7.05
C ILE A 156 -1.38 -19.21 6.28
N SER A 157 -2.66 -19.50 6.16
CA SER A 157 -3.61 -18.63 5.45
C SER A 157 -4.78 -18.24 6.33
N GLY A 158 -5.33 -17.05 6.16
CA GLY A 158 -6.58 -16.70 6.83
C GLY A 158 -7.78 -17.49 6.30
N ASP A 159 -8.82 -17.63 7.11
CA ASP A 159 -10.08 -18.27 6.67
C ASP A 159 -10.97 -17.28 5.91
N SER A 160 -11.66 -17.77 4.88
CA SER A 160 -12.59 -16.98 4.07
C SER A 160 -13.92 -16.69 4.77
N ASN A 161 -14.21 -17.40 5.87
CA ASN A 161 -15.49 -17.34 6.57
C ASN A 161 -15.53 -16.26 7.66
N LEU A 162 -14.41 -15.61 7.94
CA LEU A 162 -14.28 -14.59 8.98
C LEU A 162 -13.85 -13.27 8.34
N GLU A 163 -14.54 -12.18 8.67
CA GLU A 163 -14.18 -10.86 8.15
C GLU A 163 -13.38 -10.10 9.21
N GLY A 164 -12.17 -9.74 8.84
CA GLY A 164 -11.21 -9.11 9.74
C GLY A 164 -9.99 -8.59 9.01
N PHE A 165 -9.14 -7.90 9.76
CA PHE A 165 -7.85 -7.38 9.33
C PHE A 165 -6.73 -7.98 10.15
N ILE A 166 -5.59 -8.20 9.51
CA ILE A 166 -4.30 -8.50 10.12
C ILE A 166 -3.39 -7.29 9.92
N HIS A 167 -2.61 -6.95 10.93
CA HIS A 167 -1.61 -5.89 10.86
C HIS A 167 -0.29 -6.36 11.48
N ASP A 168 0.82 -5.93 10.89
CA ASP A 168 2.18 -6.17 11.39
C ASP A 168 2.49 -7.66 11.64
N ALA A 169 2.15 -8.51 10.68
CA ALA A 169 2.45 -9.93 10.78
C ALA A 169 3.93 -10.20 10.51
N MET A 170 4.61 -10.84 11.47
CA MET A 170 6.03 -11.16 11.40
C MET A 170 6.31 -12.60 11.81
N VAL A 171 7.27 -13.23 11.12
CA VAL A 171 7.90 -14.48 11.55
C VAL A 171 9.31 -14.17 12.05
N LEU A 172 9.58 -14.55 13.29
CA LEU A 172 10.78 -14.19 14.05
C LEU A 172 11.44 -15.45 14.64
N PRO A 173 12.75 -15.46 14.88
CA PRO A 173 13.38 -16.49 15.71
C PRO A 173 12.81 -16.51 17.13
N SER A 174 12.73 -17.69 17.75
CA SER A 174 12.29 -17.86 19.15
C SER A 174 13.14 -17.07 20.17
N MET A 175 14.35 -16.65 19.80
CA MET A 175 15.21 -15.82 20.67
C MET A 175 14.75 -14.36 20.84
N LEU A 176 13.77 -13.88 20.07
CA LEU A 176 13.27 -12.50 20.15
C LEU A 176 12.07 -12.36 21.10
N SER A 177 11.96 -11.19 21.74
CA SER A 177 10.89 -10.88 22.69
C SER A 177 9.60 -10.47 21.95
N ILE A 178 8.53 -11.27 22.12
CA ILE A 178 7.18 -10.91 21.66
C ILE A 178 6.67 -9.64 22.37
N LYS A 179 7.06 -9.41 23.63
CA LYS A 179 6.68 -8.20 24.37
C LYS A 179 7.20 -6.94 23.69
N ASP A 180 8.38 -6.99 23.09
CA ASP A 180 8.96 -5.85 22.41
C ASP A 180 8.24 -5.57 21.09
N GLN A 181 7.78 -6.63 20.40
CA GLN A 181 6.98 -6.48 19.17
C GLN A 181 5.56 -5.99 19.45
N TYR A 182 4.94 -6.45 20.55
CA TYR A 182 3.61 -6.02 20.96
C TYR A 182 3.51 -4.49 21.10
N VAL A 183 4.54 -3.83 21.62
CA VAL A 183 4.52 -2.37 21.86
C VAL A 183 4.97 -1.58 20.62
N LYS A 184 5.62 -2.24 19.66
CA LYS A 184 6.23 -1.61 18.50
C LYS A 184 5.18 -1.35 17.43
N ASP A 185 4.93 -0.08 17.13
CA ASP A 185 4.06 0.36 16.03
C ASP A 185 2.65 -0.27 16.01
N PRO A 186 1.85 -0.11 17.09
CA PRO A 186 0.49 -0.64 17.17
C PRO A 186 -0.42 -0.11 16.04
N PRO A 187 -1.43 -0.89 15.59
CA PRO A 187 -2.35 -0.46 14.55
C PRO A 187 -3.12 0.77 15.00
N LEU A 188 -3.38 1.64 14.03
CA LEU A 188 -4.14 2.87 14.19
C LEU A 188 -5.63 2.64 13.90
N ARG A 189 -6.50 3.46 14.50
CA ARG A 189 -7.93 3.49 14.21
C ARG A 189 -8.47 4.89 14.45
N LEU A 190 -9.45 5.29 13.63
CA LEU A 190 -10.27 6.47 13.89
C LEU A 190 -11.41 6.10 14.87
N SER A 191 -11.62 6.93 15.88
CA SER A 191 -12.72 6.79 16.85
C SER A 191 -13.32 8.16 17.18
N ILE A 192 -14.52 8.18 17.75
CA ILE A 192 -15.16 9.40 18.23
C ILE A 192 -14.54 9.79 19.58
N ASP A 193 -14.28 11.09 19.78
CA ASP A 193 -14.00 11.59 21.12
C ASP A 193 -15.29 11.55 21.95
N GLU A 194 -15.39 10.59 22.89
CA GLU A 194 -16.53 10.37 23.78
C GLU A 194 -16.95 11.62 24.56
N SER A 195 -16.05 12.61 24.75
CA SER A 195 -16.40 13.89 25.36
C SER A 195 -17.36 14.73 24.52
N SER A 196 -17.56 14.36 23.25
CA SER A 196 -18.33 15.12 22.27
C SER A 196 -19.81 14.75 22.24
N ILE A 197 -20.26 13.60 22.81
CA ILE A 197 -21.61 13.09 22.48
C ILE A 197 -22.30 12.21 23.54
N SER A 198 -23.58 12.51 23.81
CA SER A 198 -24.55 11.66 24.56
C SER A 198 -25.59 10.96 23.66
N ASP A 199 -25.69 11.32 22.37
CA ASP A 199 -26.81 11.01 21.47
C ASP A 199 -26.41 10.26 20.17
N ILE A 200 -25.18 9.74 20.04
CA ILE A 200 -24.67 9.07 18.82
C ILE A 200 -24.14 7.68 19.18
N GLU A 201 -24.61 6.67 18.47
CA GLU A 201 -24.15 5.28 18.62
C GLU A 201 -23.12 4.97 17.52
N GLU A 202 -21.94 4.47 17.90
CA GLU A 202 -20.93 3.94 16.98
C GLU A 202 -21.18 2.44 16.73
N ASP A 203 -21.32 2.06 15.47
CA ASP A 203 -21.46 0.68 15.00
C ASP A 203 -20.50 0.45 13.82
N ASN A 204 -19.41 -0.27 14.03
CA ASN A 204 -18.47 -0.71 12.98
C ASN A 204 -17.89 0.43 12.11
N GLY A 205 -17.53 1.55 12.74
CA GLY A 205 -17.02 2.74 12.06
C GLY A 205 -18.10 3.54 11.30
N PHE A 206 -19.37 3.14 11.45
CA PHE A 206 -20.53 3.92 11.06
C PHE A 206 -21.14 4.58 12.30
N TRP A 207 -21.36 5.89 12.23
CA TRP A 207 -21.93 6.63 13.36
C TRP A 207 -23.42 6.84 13.13
N ASN A 208 -24.27 6.09 13.82
CA ASN A 208 -25.70 6.13 13.62
C ASN A 208 -26.32 7.36 14.29
N ILE A 209 -27.00 8.17 13.48
CA ILE A 209 -27.63 9.42 13.91
C ILE A 209 -29.12 9.33 13.62
N VAL A 210 -29.93 9.40 14.68
CA VAL A 210 -31.39 9.31 14.57
C VAL A 210 -31.95 10.62 14.01
N GLY A 211 -32.28 10.59 12.71
CA GLY A 211 -32.99 11.66 12.03
C GLY A 211 -34.49 11.62 12.36
N GLY A 212 -35.02 12.72 12.89
CA GLY A 212 -36.45 12.90 13.15
C GLY A 212 -36.82 14.37 13.24
N LYS A 213 -38.12 14.69 13.22
CA LYS A 213 -38.64 16.08 13.28
C LYS A 213 -38.19 16.87 14.52
N ALA A 214 -37.71 16.21 15.58
CA ALA A 214 -37.12 16.86 16.75
C ALA A 214 -35.62 17.20 16.58
N SER A 215 -34.90 16.50 15.69
CA SER A 215 -33.46 16.70 15.42
C SER A 215 -33.18 17.62 14.23
N CYS A 216 -34.20 18.03 13.47
CA CYS A 216 -34.06 18.87 12.27
C CYS A 216 -33.58 20.31 12.53
N ARG A 217 -33.32 20.71 13.77
CA ARG A 217 -32.69 22.00 14.11
C ARG A 217 -31.34 21.83 14.80
N ARG A 218 -30.89 20.59 15.02
CA ARG A 218 -29.65 20.29 15.73
C ARG A 218 -28.46 20.34 14.76
N ILE A 219 -27.37 20.90 15.26
CA ILE A 219 -26.05 20.85 14.64
C ILE A 219 -25.22 19.93 15.53
N PHE A 220 -24.66 18.88 14.94
CA PHE A 220 -23.80 17.95 15.65
C PHE A 220 -22.36 18.30 15.33
N SER A 221 -21.54 18.46 16.35
CA SER A 221 -20.08 18.52 16.22
C SER A 221 -19.55 17.13 16.54
N LEU A 222 -18.73 16.60 15.64
CA LEU A 222 -18.16 15.27 15.73
C LEU A 222 -16.66 15.41 15.69
N ASP A 223 -16.02 15.19 16.84
CA ASP A 223 -14.58 15.17 16.93
C ASP A 223 -14.08 13.74 16.79
N VAL A 224 -13.20 13.55 15.82
CA VAL A 224 -12.55 12.27 15.50
C VAL A 224 -11.15 12.32 16.05
N VAL A 225 -10.77 11.26 16.75
CA VAL A 225 -9.43 11.03 17.28
C VAL A 225 -8.78 9.87 16.57
N LEU A 226 -7.49 10.00 16.31
CA LEU A 226 -6.64 8.90 15.86
C LEU A 226 -6.07 8.20 17.10
N LEU A 227 -6.48 6.96 17.32
CA LEU A 227 -6.03 6.13 18.43
C LEU A 227 -5.14 5.00 17.92
N ASN A 228 -4.21 4.56 18.76
CA ASN A 228 -3.54 3.27 18.56
C ASN A 228 -4.36 2.13 19.19
N ALA A 229 -3.91 0.88 19.00
CA ALA A 229 -4.51 -0.31 19.59
C ALA A 229 -4.64 -0.27 21.13
N PHE A 230 -3.84 0.57 21.80
CA PHE A 230 -3.89 0.78 23.25
C PHE A 230 -4.89 1.86 23.67
N GLY A 231 -5.62 2.45 22.72
CA GLY A 231 -6.54 3.56 22.97
C GLY A 231 -5.84 4.91 23.25
N GLN A 232 -4.54 5.02 22.97
CA GLN A 232 -3.79 6.26 23.16
C GLN A 232 -3.87 7.13 21.93
N LEU A 233 -3.97 8.45 22.13
CA LEU A 233 -3.99 9.43 21.06
C LEU A 233 -2.65 9.46 20.31
N VAL A 234 -2.72 9.36 18.99
CA VAL A 234 -1.55 9.40 18.11
C VAL A 234 -1.47 10.74 17.39
N ASN A 235 -0.39 11.47 17.65
CA ASN A 235 -0.10 12.72 16.96
C ASN A 235 0.59 12.44 15.61
N LYS A 236 -0.19 12.01 14.62
CA LYS A 236 0.25 11.82 13.24
C LYS A 236 -0.60 12.67 12.30
N GLU A 237 0.04 13.42 11.43
CA GLU A 237 -0.65 14.18 10.39
C GLU A 237 -1.14 13.20 9.30
N VAL A 238 -2.42 12.86 9.35
CA VAL A 238 -3.09 12.03 8.34
C VAL A 238 -4.35 12.73 7.87
N GLU A 239 -4.71 12.50 6.61
CA GLU A 239 -5.95 13.01 6.02
C GLU A 239 -7.11 12.02 6.21
N VAL A 240 -8.22 12.54 6.69
CA VAL A 240 -9.46 11.82 6.96
C VAL A 240 -10.54 12.32 6.03
N VAL A 241 -11.26 11.40 5.41
CA VAL A 241 -12.46 11.70 4.64
C VAL A 241 -13.66 11.20 5.44
N ALA A 242 -14.67 12.05 5.61
CA ALA A 242 -15.95 11.66 6.18
C ALA A 242 -17.07 11.79 5.15
N SER A 243 -17.90 10.76 5.07
CA SER A 243 -19.03 10.68 4.14
C SER A 243 -20.32 10.44 4.89
N LEU A 244 -21.38 11.14 4.51
CA LEU A 244 -22.72 10.94 5.04
C LEU A 244 -23.47 9.91 4.18
N LEU A 245 -23.98 8.87 4.81
CA LEU A 245 -24.66 7.75 4.17
C LEU A 245 -26.06 7.55 4.79
N TYR A 246 -26.99 6.98 4.04
CA TYR A 246 -28.25 6.49 4.61
C TYR A 246 -28.02 5.18 5.38
N ALA A 247 -28.55 5.06 6.60
CA ALA A 247 -28.26 3.89 7.45
C ALA A 247 -28.80 2.56 6.86
N HIS A 248 -29.94 2.60 6.18
CA HIS A 248 -30.65 1.40 5.69
C HIS A 248 -29.98 0.72 4.48
N ASN A 249 -29.29 1.48 3.62
CA ASN A 249 -28.68 0.95 2.40
C ASN A 249 -27.20 1.34 2.24
N ARG A 250 -26.65 2.11 3.18
CA ARG A 250 -25.27 2.63 3.19
C ARG A 250 -24.88 3.43 1.94
N LEU A 251 -25.85 3.88 1.13
CA LEU A 251 -25.59 4.73 -0.03
C LEU A 251 -25.31 6.18 0.39
N PRO A 252 -24.43 6.91 -0.32
CA PRO A 252 -24.17 8.31 -0.06
C PRO A 252 -25.42 9.17 -0.12
N VAL A 253 -25.51 10.15 0.77
CA VAL A 253 -26.53 11.19 0.70
C VAL A 253 -26.17 12.16 -0.43
N GLU A 254 -27.05 12.25 -1.43
CA GLU A 254 -26.84 13.08 -2.62
C GLU A 254 -26.72 14.58 -2.27
N LYS A 255 -25.78 15.28 -2.92
CA LYS A 255 -25.68 16.74 -2.87
C LYS A 255 -26.81 17.35 -3.69
N THR A 256 -27.58 18.27 -3.09
CA THR A 256 -28.50 19.13 -3.85
C THR A 256 -27.73 20.36 -4.33
N ASN A 257 -27.75 20.63 -5.63
CA ASN A 257 -26.88 21.64 -6.28
C ASN A 257 -26.99 23.08 -5.72
N ASP A 258 -28.05 23.43 -4.99
CA ASP A 258 -28.34 24.80 -4.55
C ASP A 258 -28.25 25.02 -3.02
N GLU A 259 -27.81 24.03 -2.23
CA GLU A 259 -27.75 24.16 -0.76
C GLU A 259 -26.38 23.81 -0.15
N GLU A 260 -26.04 24.50 0.94
CA GLU A 260 -24.87 24.19 1.78
C GLU A 260 -24.88 22.70 2.19
N PRO A 261 -23.76 21.97 2.03
CA PRO A 261 -23.73 20.54 2.27
C PRO A 261 -24.01 20.19 3.75
N PRO A 262 -24.68 19.06 4.01
CA PRO A 262 -25.11 18.70 5.36
C PRO A 262 -23.93 18.34 6.27
N LEU A 263 -22.84 17.79 5.71
CA LEU A 263 -21.64 17.40 6.45
C LEU A 263 -20.47 18.30 6.04
N LEU A 264 -19.96 19.06 7.02
CA LEU A 264 -18.86 19.99 6.87
C LEU A 264 -17.64 19.48 7.63
N ALA A 265 -16.45 19.76 7.11
CA ALA A 265 -15.19 19.58 7.80
C ALA A 265 -14.63 20.95 8.20
N GLY A 266 -14.08 21.05 9.42
CA GLY A 266 -13.42 22.25 9.91
C GLY A 266 -11.91 22.10 9.85
N CYS A 267 -11.21 23.07 9.24
CA CYS A 267 -9.75 23.18 9.29
C CYS A 267 -9.36 24.65 9.42
N ASP A 268 -8.51 24.99 10.40
CA ASP A 268 -8.05 26.36 10.67
C ASP A 268 -9.16 27.41 10.81
N GLY A 269 -10.31 27.01 11.38
CA GLY A 269 -11.48 27.87 11.55
C GLY A 269 -12.32 28.08 10.29
N ILE A 270 -11.98 27.41 9.18
CA ILE A 270 -12.73 27.45 7.92
C ILE A 270 -13.52 26.15 7.76
N GLU A 271 -14.82 26.28 7.51
CA GLU A 271 -15.71 25.16 7.19
C GLU A 271 -15.79 24.97 5.68
N PHE A 272 -15.71 23.72 5.23
CA PHE A 272 -15.87 23.31 3.83
C PHE A 272 -16.64 22.00 3.78
N ALA A 273 -17.20 21.62 2.63
CA ALA A 273 -17.88 20.34 2.52
C ALA A 273 -16.89 19.20 2.78
N SER A 274 -17.26 18.25 3.64
CA SER A 274 -16.42 17.08 3.93
C SER A 274 -16.12 16.22 2.69
N SER A 275 -16.90 16.39 1.63
CA SER A 275 -16.75 15.69 0.35
C SER A 275 -15.95 16.48 -0.70
N ASP A 276 -15.66 17.77 -0.46
CA ASP A 276 -14.91 18.58 -1.42
C ASP A 276 -13.40 18.35 -1.29
N ARG A 277 -12.92 18.13 -0.06
CA ARG A 277 -11.53 17.77 0.22
C ARG A 277 -11.41 17.00 1.54
N PRO A 278 -10.34 16.22 1.73
CA PRO A 278 -10.03 15.58 3.00
C PRO A 278 -9.76 16.60 4.12
N SER A 279 -10.04 16.22 5.36
CA SER A 279 -9.68 16.98 6.56
C SER A 279 -8.36 16.49 7.14
N LYS A 280 -7.45 17.39 7.50
CA LYS A 280 -6.18 17.03 8.14
C LYS A 280 -6.38 16.82 9.64
N LEU A 281 -5.85 15.73 10.18
CA LEU A 281 -5.75 15.55 11.62
C LEU A 281 -4.69 16.49 12.20
N SER A 282 -5.12 17.43 13.04
CA SER A 282 -4.24 18.28 13.84
C SER A 282 -4.10 17.70 15.22
N LYS A 283 -2.87 17.36 15.65
CA LYS A 283 -2.62 16.69 16.94
C LYS A 283 -3.43 15.40 17.13
N GLY A 284 -3.64 14.66 16.04
CA GLY A 284 -4.45 13.43 16.04
C GLY A 284 -5.96 13.68 16.10
N ARG A 285 -6.44 14.90 15.86
CA ARG A 285 -7.86 15.28 15.96
C ARG A 285 -8.36 15.95 14.68
N ALA A 286 -9.60 15.66 14.29
CA ALA A 286 -10.32 16.36 13.23
C ALA A 286 -11.78 16.57 13.64
N SER A 287 -12.35 17.72 13.29
CA SER A 287 -13.72 18.07 13.64
C SER A 287 -14.60 18.12 12.40
N PHE A 288 -15.73 17.44 12.47
CA PHE A 288 -16.79 17.46 11.46
C PHE A 288 -18.05 18.05 12.06
N LYS A 289 -18.85 18.73 11.23
CA LYS A 289 -20.10 19.35 11.63
C LYS A 289 -21.23 18.85 10.74
N LEU A 290 -22.22 18.19 11.34
CA LEU A 290 -23.42 17.72 10.66
C LEU A 290 -24.62 18.64 10.95
N LYS A 291 -25.20 19.21 9.90
CA LYS A 291 -26.40 20.05 9.93
C LYS A 291 -27.61 19.27 9.40
N ILE A 292 -28.32 18.53 10.27
CA ILE A 292 -29.49 17.71 9.87
C ILE A 292 -30.65 18.57 9.34
N SER A 293 -30.72 19.85 9.72
CA SER A 293 -31.71 20.80 9.21
C SER A 293 -31.76 20.87 7.69
N LYS A 294 -30.64 20.59 7.01
CA LYS A 294 -30.53 20.56 5.55
C LYS A 294 -31.05 19.27 4.91
N LEU A 295 -31.24 18.23 5.70
CA LEU A 295 -31.76 16.93 5.27
C LEU A 295 -33.28 16.81 5.49
N SER A 296 -33.82 17.63 6.40
CA SER A 296 -35.14 17.46 7.01
C SER A 296 -36.35 17.52 6.07
N SER A 297 -36.31 18.28 4.96
CA SER A 297 -37.47 18.40 4.07
C SER A 297 -37.59 17.23 3.08
N LYS A 298 -36.49 16.49 2.83
CA LYS A 298 -36.41 15.39 1.85
C LYS A 298 -36.22 14.01 2.48
N CYS A 299 -35.94 13.93 3.78
CA CYS A 299 -35.56 12.70 4.46
C CYS A 299 -36.38 12.42 5.72
N ASP A 300 -37.69 12.68 5.69
CA ASP A 300 -38.61 12.36 6.78
C ASP A 300 -38.37 10.91 7.27
N ASN A 301 -38.03 10.79 8.56
CA ASN A 301 -37.79 9.52 9.30
C ASN A 301 -36.64 8.64 8.79
N ARG A 302 -35.62 9.18 8.11
CA ARG A 302 -34.43 8.39 7.73
C ARG A 302 -33.33 8.48 8.78
N GLN A 303 -32.76 7.32 9.13
CA GLN A 303 -31.52 7.22 9.89
C GLN A 303 -30.31 7.45 8.97
N PHE A 304 -29.31 8.16 9.48
CA PHE A 304 -28.07 8.45 8.77
C PHE A 304 -26.90 7.81 9.47
N CYS A 305 -25.84 7.54 8.71
CA CYS A 305 -24.56 7.20 9.30
C CYS A 305 -23.42 7.99 8.67
N ILE A 306 -22.41 8.31 9.47
CA ILE A 306 -21.16 8.89 8.97
C ILE A 306 -20.11 7.79 8.93
N LYS A 307 -19.43 7.66 7.80
CA LYS A 307 -18.26 6.79 7.63
C LYS A 307 -17.02 7.66 7.52
N SER A 308 -16.05 7.47 8.42
CA SER A 308 -14.74 8.12 8.37
C SER A 308 -13.65 7.12 8.00
N ILE A 309 -12.79 7.45 7.04
CA ILE A 309 -11.72 6.57 6.58
C ILE A 309 -10.44 7.39 6.39
N LEU A 310 -9.28 6.78 6.63
CA LEU A 310 -7.98 7.36 6.27
C LEU A 310 -7.82 7.35 4.75
N LEU A 311 -7.34 8.45 4.17
CA LEU A 311 -7.26 8.58 2.70
C LEU A 311 -6.37 7.53 2.04
N LYS A 312 -5.28 7.11 2.71
CA LYS A 312 -4.39 6.02 2.25
C LYS A 312 -5.16 4.70 2.10
N GLU A 313 -6.07 4.38 3.02
CA GLU A 313 -6.86 3.14 2.98
C GLU A 313 -7.91 3.15 1.86
N ILE A 314 -8.52 4.30 1.56
CA ILE A 314 -9.43 4.41 0.40
C ILE A 314 -8.67 4.14 -0.91
N ALA A 315 -7.48 4.70 -1.04
CA ALA A 315 -6.67 4.55 -2.26
C ALA A 315 -6.26 3.08 -2.51
N THR A 316 -6.01 2.30 -1.47
CA THR A 316 -5.61 0.88 -1.58
C THR A 316 -6.80 -0.08 -1.68
N THR A 317 -8.02 0.32 -1.29
CA THR A 317 -9.20 -0.57 -1.25
C THR A 317 -10.18 -0.38 -2.41
N ILE A 318 -10.16 0.77 -3.09
CA ILE A 318 -10.98 1.03 -4.27
C ILE A 318 -10.55 0.14 -5.45
N SER A 319 -11.52 -0.46 -6.14
CA SER A 319 -11.25 -1.25 -7.35
C SER A 319 -10.89 -0.37 -8.56
N ASP A 320 -10.22 -0.98 -9.56
CA ASP A 320 -9.83 -0.30 -10.79
C ASP A 320 -11.04 0.22 -11.61
N ASP A 321 -12.19 -0.44 -11.50
CA ASP A 321 -13.43 -0.03 -12.16
C ASP A 321 -14.06 1.17 -11.45
N GLU A 322 -14.11 1.16 -10.12
CA GLU A 322 -14.63 2.27 -9.32
C GLU A 322 -13.77 3.53 -9.46
N ILE A 323 -12.43 3.40 -9.39
CA ILE A 323 -11.54 4.55 -9.61
C ILE A 323 -11.65 5.07 -11.04
N SER A 324 -11.87 4.19 -12.02
CA SER A 324 -12.07 4.59 -13.42
C SER A 324 -13.37 5.37 -13.60
N GLY A 325 -14.46 4.91 -13.01
CA GLY A 325 -15.74 5.62 -13.01
C GLY A 325 -15.64 7.00 -12.34
N PHE A 326 -14.96 7.07 -11.20
CA PHE A 326 -14.69 8.34 -10.51
C PHE A 326 -13.84 9.29 -11.36
N ALA A 327 -12.74 8.79 -11.94
CA ALA A 327 -11.86 9.57 -12.80
C ALA A 327 -12.58 10.12 -14.04
N ASP A 328 -13.46 9.31 -14.65
CA ASP A 328 -14.31 9.72 -15.78
C ASP A 328 -15.26 10.85 -15.38
N GLN A 329 -15.93 10.72 -14.23
CA GLN A 329 -16.81 11.77 -13.69
C GLN A 329 -16.05 13.07 -13.41
N VAL A 330 -14.89 13.00 -12.74
CA VAL A 330 -14.08 14.20 -12.44
C VAL A 330 -13.66 14.91 -13.72
N SER A 331 -13.24 14.17 -14.77
CA SER A 331 -12.91 14.76 -16.07
C SER A 331 -14.10 15.46 -16.72
N VAL A 332 -15.29 14.85 -16.66
CA VAL A 332 -16.51 15.45 -17.23
C VAL A 332 -16.88 16.73 -16.47
N TYR A 333 -16.91 16.69 -15.14
CA TYR A 333 -17.33 17.83 -14.33
C TYR A 333 -16.32 18.97 -14.31
N SER A 334 -15.02 18.66 -14.37
CA SER A 334 -13.97 19.68 -14.46
C SER A 334 -13.75 20.21 -15.88
N GLY A 335 -14.32 19.56 -16.90
CA GLY A 335 -14.05 19.83 -18.30
C GLY A 335 -12.60 19.54 -18.73
N CYS A 336 -11.82 18.81 -17.92
CA CYS A 336 -10.41 18.59 -18.13
C CYS A 336 -10.05 17.09 -18.05
N SER A 337 -9.70 16.50 -19.19
CA SER A 337 -9.30 15.10 -19.31
C SER A 337 -8.00 14.77 -18.54
N HIS A 338 -7.17 15.76 -18.24
CA HIS A 338 -5.95 15.57 -17.46
C HIS A 338 -6.23 15.07 -16.03
N HIS A 339 -7.33 15.50 -15.40
CA HIS A 339 -7.67 15.06 -14.04
C HIS A 339 -7.97 13.56 -13.98
N ARG A 340 -8.64 13.03 -15.01
CA ARG A 340 -8.85 11.58 -15.14
C ARG A 340 -7.52 10.83 -15.16
N HIS A 341 -6.57 11.33 -15.95
CA HIS A 341 -5.26 10.70 -16.07
C HIS A 341 -4.49 10.76 -14.75
N GLN A 342 -4.49 11.90 -14.08
CA GLN A 342 -3.86 12.09 -12.78
C GLN A 342 -4.40 11.10 -11.73
N ILE A 343 -5.72 10.93 -11.66
CA ILE A 343 -6.35 9.99 -10.72
C ILE A 343 -5.93 8.55 -11.02
N LYS A 344 -5.99 8.13 -12.29
CA LYS A 344 -5.58 6.77 -12.70
C LYS A 344 -4.09 6.53 -12.48
N MET A 345 -3.25 7.53 -12.73
CA MET A 345 -1.81 7.44 -12.50
C MET A 345 -1.50 7.33 -11.01
N ALA A 346 -2.20 8.10 -10.14
CA ALA A 346 -2.02 8.02 -8.69
C ALA A 346 -2.29 6.61 -8.16
N LYS A 347 -3.41 5.99 -8.57
CA LYS A 347 -3.78 4.63 -8.16
C LYS A 347 -2.69 3.62 -8.54
N ARG A 348 -2.32 3.60 -9.82
CA ARG A 348 -1.31 2.65 -10.31
C ARG A 348 0.08 2.90 -9.74
N LEU A 349 0.45 4.16 -9.48
CA LEU A 349 1.72 4.52 -8.84
C LEU A 349 1.81 3.94 -7.43
N ILE A 350 0.71 4.02 -6.66
CA ILE A 350 0.62 3.43 -5.32
C ILE A 350 0.68 1.90 -5.42
N ASP A 351 -0.16 1.28 -6.24
CA ASP A 351 -0.23 -0.18 -6.34
C ASP A 351 1.11 -0.81 -6.78
N GLU A 352 1.68 -0.31 -7.89
CA GLU A 352 2.94 -0.83 -8.42
C GLU A 352 4.12 -0.43 -7.52
N GLY A 353 4.01 0.69 -6.80
CA GLY A 353 5.00 1.11 -5.81
C GLY A 353 5.04 0.18 -4.60
N THR A 354 3.87 -0.19 -4.07
CA THR A 354 3.74 -1.18 -2.98
C THR A 354 4.29 -2.53 -3.43
N ILE A 355 3.94 -3.00 -4.63
CA ILE A 355 4.46 -4.26 -5.18
C ILE A 355 5.99 -4.22 -5.33
N ALA A 356 6.51 -3.15 -5.94
CA ALA A 356 7.94 -2.98 -6.17
C ALA A 356 8.70 -2.90 -4.84
N TRP A 357 8.20 -2.14 -3.87
CA TRP A 357 8.84 -2.00 -2.58
C TRP A 357 8.81 -3.31 -1.77
N ASN A 358 7.72 -4.06 -1.78
CA ASN A 358 7.65 -5.37 -1.12
C ASN A 358 8.68 -6.34 -1.74
N SER A 359 8.85 -6.30 -3.06
CA SER A 359 9.85 -7.11 -3.77
C SER A 359 11.29 -6.69 -3.43
N ILE A 360 11.57 -5.37 -3.42
CA ILE A 360 12.88 -4.79 -3.10
C ILE A 360 13.25 -5.05 -1.64
N SER A 361 12.33 -4.68 -0.74
CA SER A 361 12.59 -4.67 0.69
C SER A 361 12.80 -6.08 1.21
N GLN A 362 12.08 -7.06 0.62
CA GLN A 362 11.92 -8.38 1.21
C GLN A 362 11.67 -8.25 2.70
N ASN A 363 10.84 -7.24 3.05
CA ASN A 363 10.36 -6.94 4.38
C ASN A 363 11.39 -6.34 5.34
N ASN A 364 12.56 -5.95 4.83
CA ASN A 364 13.55 -5.20 5.59
C ASN A 364 13.19 -3.71 5.69
N LEU A 365 13.36 -3.12 6.88
CA LEU A 365 13.16 -1.68 7.10
C LEU A 365 14.11 -0.81 6.26
N ARG A 366 15.27 -1.35 5.92
CA ARG A 366 16.28 -0.73 5.07
C ARG A 366 16.95 -1.80 4.22
N VAL A 367 17.18 -1.47 2.96
CA VAL A 367 17.89 -2.34 2.01
C VAL A 367 19.18 -1.68 1.53
N GLN A 368 20.19 -2.50 1.23
CA GLN A 368 21.36 -2.00 0.54
C GLN A 368 20.98 -1.57 -0.89
N TRP A 369 21.49 -0.42 -1.31
CA TRP A 369 21.22 0.13 -2.64
C TRP A 369 21.61 -0.86 -3.73
N GLU A 370 22.78 -1.48 -3.60
CA GLU A 370 23.34 -2.43 -4.55
C GLU A 370 22.44 -3.66 -4.75
N SER A 371 21.74 -4.09 -3.70
CA SER A 371 20.77 -5.18 -3.77
C SER A 371 19.44 -4.73 -4.38
N ALA A 372 19.03 -3.49 -4.13
CA ALA A 372 17.76 -2.94 -4.64
C ALA A 372 17.81 -2.61 -6.14
N VAL A 373 18.99 -2.31 -6.69
CA VAL A 373 19.18 -1.90 -8.10
C VAL A 373 18.58 -2.91 -9.08
N PHE A 374 18.76 -4.21 -8.86
CA PHE A 374 18.25 -5.25 -9.75
C PHE A 374 16.72 -5.24 -9.83
N GLU A 375 16.04 -5.18 -8.69
CA GLU A 375 14.58 -5.20 -8.64
C GLU A 375 13.99 -3.87 -9.15
N ILE A 376 14.65 -2.73 -8.86
CA ILE A 376 14.27 -1.43 -9.45
C ILE A 376 14.32 -1.50 -10.98
N GLU A 377 15.34 -2.15 -11.54
CA GLU A 377 15.46 -2.35 -12.98
C GLU A 377 14.34 -3.21 -13.53
N GLU A 378 14.04 -4.35 -12.89
CA GLU A 378 13.01 -5.27 -13.33
C GLU A 378 11.64 -4.59 -13.41
N GLN A 379 11.27 -3.86 -12.35
CA GLN A 379 10.02 -3.11 -12.31
C GLN A 379 10.00 -1.98 -13.35
N PHE A 380 11.10 -1.26 -13.52
CA PHE A 380 11.22 -0.24 -14.57
C PHE A 380 10.99 -0.84 -15.96
N MET A 381 11.64 -1.95 -16.28
CA MET A 381 11.56 -2.61 -17.58
C MET A 381 10.15 -3.16 -17.87
N LYS A 382 9.51 -3.73 -16.84
CA LYS A 382 8.10 -4.17 -16.87
C LYS A 382 7.17 -3.01 -17.22
N ILE A 383 7.26 -1.90 -16.49
CA ILE A 383 6.38 -0.73 -16.70
C ILE A 383 6.66 -0.06 -18.04
N ALA A 384 7.94 0.14 -18.40
CA ALA A 384 8.34 0.76 -19.65
C ALA A 384 8.09 -0.12 -20.89
N CYS A 385 7.68 -1.38 -20.71
CA CYS A 385 7.53 -2.38 -21.79
C CYS A 385 8.79 -2.45 -22.67
N CYS A 386 9.96 -2.40 -22.01
CA CYS A 386 11.27 -2.41 -22.65
C CYS A 386 12.01 -3.69 -22.23
N THR A 387 12.52 -4.44 -23.20
CA THR A 387 13.29 -5.68 -22.96
C THR A 387 14.69 -5.61 -23.54
N THR A 388 15.01 -4.55 -24.28
CA THR A 388 16.23 -4.46 -25.10
C THR A 388 17.23 -3.42 -24.60
N ARG A 389 16.81 -2.52 -23.71
CA ARG A 389 17.66 -1.46 -23.16
C ARG A 389 17.43 -1.33 -21.65
N SER A 390 18.42 -1.75 -20.88
CA SER A 390 18.57 -1.61 -19.44
C SER A 390 18.91 -0.19 -19.00
N LEU A 391 18.82 0.06 -17.69
CA LEU A 391 19.33 1.27 -17.06
C LEU A 391 20.85 1.18 -16.95
N SER A 392 21.54 2.29 -17.22
CA SER A 392 22.99 2.39 -17.05
C SER A 392 23.36 2.66 -15.59
N GLN A 393 24.62 2.44 -15.22
CA GLN A 393 25.13 2.78 -13.90
C GLN A 393 24.88 4.26 -13.55
N GLN A 394 25.01 5.17 -14.52
CA GLN A 394 24.77 6.60 -14.29
C GLN A 394 23.27 6.92 -14.10
N ASP A 395 22.38 6.11 -14.67
CA ASP A 395 20.94 6.23 -14.42
C ASP A 395 20.64 5.86 -12.95
N PHE A 396 21.24 4.78 -12.45
CA PHE A 396 21.12 4.41 -11.03
C PHE A 396 21.74 5.42 -10.08
N GLU A 397 22.89 6.00 -10.42
CA GLU A 397 23.49 7.08 -9.61
C GLU A 397 22.56 8.29 -9.49
N LEU A 398 21.84 8.63 -10.57
CA LEU A 398 20.84 9.69 -10.52
C LEU A 398 19.62 9.28 -9.68
N LEU A 399 19.11 8.06 -9.85
CA LEU A 399 17.99 7.55 -9.05
C LEU A 399 18.33 7.55 -7.55
N ARG A 400 19.56 7.15 -7.19
CA ARG A 400 20.07 7.21 -5.81
C ARG A 400 20.06 8.63 -5.26
N LYS A 401 20.49 9.61 -6.07
CA LYS A 401 20.43 11.03 -5.70
C LYS A 401 19.00 11.52 -5.49
N ILE A 402 18.05 11.10 -6.32
CA ILE A 402 16.62 11.47 -6.17
C ILE A 402 16.04 10.85 -4.90
N ALA A 403 16.33 9.57 -4.65
CA ALA A 403 15.94 8.86 -3.43
C ALA A 403 16.48 9.54 -2.16
N GLY A 404 17.65 10.18 -2.27
CA GLY A 404 18.33 10.83 -1.15
C GLY A 404 18.94 9.82 -0.17
N CYS A 405 19.21 8.61 -0.64
CA CYS A 405 19.88 7.56 0.11
C CYS A 405 21.37 7.47 -0.24
N GLN A 406 22.17 6.93 0.68
CA GLN A 406 23.57 6.57 0.44
C GLN A 406 23.62 5.08 0.10
N ASP A 407 24.23 4.26 0.95
CA ASP A 407 24.33 2.81 0.74
C ASP A 407 23.07 2.06 1.17
N TYR A 408 22.20 2.69 1.97
CA TYR A 408 20.96 2.09 2.47
C TYR A 408 19.74 2.94 2.15
N MET A 409 18.67 2.29 1.72
CA MET A 409 17.40 2.89 1.32
C MET A 409 16.27 2.38 2.20
N ALA A 410 15.50 3.30 2.79
CA ALA A 410 14.23 3.01 3.47
C ALA A 410 13.04 3.24 2.52
N GLN A 411 11.83 2.84 2.94
CA GLN A 411 10.61 3.02 2.15
C GLN A 411 10.41 4.47 1.71
N GLU A 412 10.58 5.44 2.61
CA GLU A 412 10.42 6.87 2.29
C GLU A 412 11.39 7.34 1.18
N ASN A 413 12.61 6.78 1.15
CA ASN A 413 13.59 7.07 0.10
C ASN A 413 13.15 6.46 -1.23
N PHE A 414 12.66 5.21 -1.20
CA PHE A 414 12.12 4.54 -2.37
C PHE A 414 10.91 5.29 -2.92
N GLU A 415 9.93 5.65 -2.09
CA GLU A 415 8.72 6.38 -2.49
C GLU A 415 9.08 7.72 -3.16
N LYS A 416 10.06 8.44 -2.62
CA LYS A 416 10.56 9.70 -3.20
C LYS A 416 11.14 9.49 -4.61
N MET A 417 11.93 8.43 -4.80
CA MET A 417 12.45 8.05 -6.12
C MET A 417 11.33 7.56 -7.04
N TRP A 418 10.41 6.75 -6.53
CA TRP A 418 9.32 6.15 -7.27
C TRP A 418 8.35 7.19 -7.83
N CYS A 419 8.07 8.25 -7.06
CA CYS A 419 7.32 9.41 -7.51
C CYS A 419 7.91 10.09 -8.76
N TRP A 420 9.21 9.88 -9.03
CA TRP A 420 9.87 10.33 -10.26
C TRP A 420 9.97 9.21 -11.31
N LEU A 421 10.44 8.02 -10.92
CA LEU A 421 10.72 6.92 -11.84
C LEU A 421 9.46 6.34 -12.46
N TYR A 422 8.38 6.20 -11.70
CA TYR A 422 7.16 5.57 -12.19
C TYR A 422 6.51 6.34 -13.35
N PRO A 423 6.27 7.67 -13.26
CA PRO A 423 5.76 8.45 -14.39
C PRO A 423 6.69 8.44 -15.61
N VAL A 424 8.02 8.41 -15.39
CA VAL A 424 9.02 8.30 -16.47
C VAL A 424 8.89 6.95 -17.19
N ALA A 425 8.85 5.84 -16.43
CA ALA A 425 8.67 4.50 -16.98
C ALA A 425 7.35 4.38 -17.75
N LEU A 426 6.26 4.93 -17.19
CA LEU A 426 4.96 4.94 -17.85
C LEU A 426 4.99 5.73 -19.17
N THR A 427 5.68 6.87 -19.20
CA THR A 427 5.85 7.64 -20.45
C THR A 427 6.64 6.87 -21.49
N LEU A 428 7.69 6.16 -21.07
CA LEU A 428 8.49 5.28 -21.94
C LEU A 428 7.70 4.08 -22.47
N SER A 429 6.60 3.68 -21.81
CA SER A 429 5.71 2.61 -22.29
C SER A 429 4.92 3.00 -23.55
N SER A 430 4.82 4.29 -23.86
CA SER A 430 4.17 4.79 -25.08
C SER A 430 4.96 4.44 -26.33
N ASP A 431 4.31 3.91 -27.37
CA ASP A 431 4.99 3.48 -28.59
C ASP A 431 5.83 4.58 -29.26
N ARG A 432 5.40 5.85 -29.15
CA ARG A 432 6.16 6.99 -29.70
C ARG A 432 7.49 7.19 -29.00
N ILE A 433 7.50 7.17 -27.67
CA ILE A 433 8.70 7.43 -26.86
C ILE A 433 9.55 6.15 -26.74
N LYS A 434 8.91 5.00 -26.64
CA LYS A 434 9.54 3.67 -26.59
C LYS A 434 10.51 3.46 -27.75
N ALA A 435 10.11 3.84 -28.97
CA ALA A 435 10.97 3.74 -30.15
C ALA A 435 12.23 4.63 -30.04
N MET A 436 12.09 5.84 -29.49
CA MET A 436 13.21 6.76 -29.26
C MET A 436 14.14 6.26 -28.16
N TRP A 437 13.59 5.72 -27.07
CA TRP A 437 14.36 5.12 -25.98
C TRP A 437 15.14 3.89 -26.45
N LYS A 438 14.53 3.02 -27.26
CA LYS A 438 15.19 1.80 -27.77
C LYS A 438 16.24 2.08 -28.85
N SER A 439 16.18 3.23 -29.52
CA SER A 439 17.08 3.54 -30.62
C SER A 439 18.53 3.68 -30.13
N THR A 440 19.43 2.91 -30.73
CA THR A 440 20.88 2.98 -30.48
C THR A 440 21.60 3.89 -31.47
N SER A 441 21.02 4.13 -32.65
CA SER A 441 21.55 5.04 -33.66
C SER A 441 20.43 5.68 -34.49
N PRO A 442 20.21 7.01 -34.37
CA PRO A 442 20.81 7.89 -33.37
C PRO A 442 20.20 7.63 -31.98
N LYS A 443 21.04 7.60 -30.93
CA LYS A 443 20.55 7.49 -29.54
C LYS A 443 19.85 8.78 -29.11
N TRP A 444 18.51 8.79 -29.16
CA TRP A 444 17.66 9.98 -28.96
C TRP A 444 17.56 10.43 -27.50
N ILE A 445 17.39 9.47 -26.60
CA ILE A 445 17.33 9.71 -25.15
C ILE A 445 18.55 9.03 -24.55
N GLU A 446 19.54 9.81 -24.12
CA GLU A 446 20.83 9.28 -23.68
C GLU A 446 20.74 8.45 -22.38
N GLY A 447 19.75 8.74 -21.55
CA GLY A 447 19.50 8.13 -20.25
C GLY A 447 18.72 9.10 -19.37
N PHE A 448 18.80 8.90 -18.06
CA PHE A 448 18.34 9.88 -17.09
C PHE A 448 19.46 10.88 -16.86
N ILE A 449 19.24 12.13 -17.26
CA ILE A 449 20.22 13.22 -17.25
C ILE A 449 19.62 14.44 -16.57
N THR A 450 20.44 15.08 -15.73
CA THR A 450 20.11 16.32 -15.04
C THR A 450 20.11 17.51 -15.99
N LYS A 451 19.57 18.65 -15.51
CA LYS A 451 19.62 19.90 -16.25
C LYS A 451 21.08 20.31 -16.47
N GLU A 452 21.88 20.23 -15.42
CA GLU A 452 23.27 20.68 -15.38
C GLU A 452 24.14 19.86 -16.34
N GLU A 453 23.96 18.53 -16.40
CA GLU A 453 24.66 17.68 -17.37
C GLU A 453 24.33 18.03 -18.83
N ALA A 454 23.07 18.36 -19.12
CA ALA A 454 22.65 18.76 -20.45
C ALA A 454 23.22 20.13 -20.82
N GLU A 455 23.17 21.10 -19.91
CA GLU A 455 23.74 22.44 -20.12
C GLU A 455 25.26 22.38 -20.33
N LEU A 456 25.99 21.63 -19.50
CA LEU A 456 27.44 21.45 -19.64
C LEU A 456 27.80 20.80 -20.98
N SER A 457 27.02 19.81 -21.43
CA SER A 457 27.24 19.15 -22.72
C SER A 457 27.02 20.08 -23.90
N LEU A 458 26.03 20.97 -23.81
CA LEU A 458 25.77 22.00 -24.83
C LEU A 458 26.72 23.20 -24.71
N GLN A 459 27.34 23.45 -23.57
CA GLN A 459 28.35 24.50 -23.40
C GLN A 459 29.73 24.08 -23.92
N GLY A 460 30.03 22.78 -23.98
CA GLY A 460 31.26 22.24 -24.56
C GLY A 460 32.59 22.78 -23.98
N PRO A 461 33.74 22.18 -24.34
CA PRO A 461 35.05 22.68 -23.91
C PRO A 461 35.51 23.94 -24.67
N ARG A 462 34.86 24.29 -25.79
CA ARG A 462 35.20 25.41 -26.66
C ARG A 462 34.16 26.54 -26.64
N GLY A 463 33.23 26.51 -25.68
CA GLY A 463 32.05 27.37 -25.68
C GLY A 463 30.86 26.71 -26.38
N LEU A 464 29.72 27.40 -26.33
CA LEU A 464 28.41 26.88 -26.68
C LEU A 464 28.41 26.18 -28.05
N GLN A 465 27.75 25.03 -28.11
CA GLN A 465 27.51 24.29 -29.36
C GLN A 465 26.72 25.16 -30.35
N GLU A 466 26.71 24.78 -31.62
CA GLU A 466 26.01 25.55 -32.65
C GLU A 466 24.49 25.62 -32.37
N PRO A 467 23.84 26.77 -32.66
CA PRO A 467 22.39 26.90 -32.61
C PRO A 467 21.66 25.76 -33.30
N GLY A 468 20.58 25.31 -32.69
CA GLY A 468 19.81 24.15 -33.14
C GLY A 468 20.29 22.81 -32.57
N THR A 469 21.40 22.78 -31.82
CA THR A 469 21.83 21.56 -31.12
C THR A 469 20.97 21.33 -29.87
N PHE A 470 20.37 20.13 -29.72
CA PHE A 470 19.43 19.83 -28.64
C PHE A 470 19.60 18.46 -27.99
N ILE A 471 19.14 18.33 -26.74
CA ILE A 471 19.18 17.11 -25.92
C ILE A 471 17.79 16.88 -25.30
N LEU A 472 17.33 15.63 -25.34
CA LEU A 472 16.09 15.19 -24.69
C LEU A 472 16.37 14.63 -23.31
N ARG A 473 15.62 15.08 -22.29
CA ARG A 473 15.75 14.62 -20.91
C ARG A 473 14.43 14.60 -20.16
N PHE A 474 14.34 13.76 -19.13
CA PHE A 474 13.28 13.85 -18.12
C PHE A 474 13.72 14.83 -17.02
N PRO A 475 12.90 15.84 -16.67
CA PRO A 475 13.27 16.81 -15.65
C PRO A 475 13.18 16.20 -14.24
N THR A 476 14.28 16.26 -13.50
CA THR A 476 14.38 15.77 -12.11
C THR A 476 13.58 16.61 -11.10
N SER A 477 13.21 17.83 -11.47
CA SER A 477 12.40 18.75 -10.66
C SER A 477 10.89 18.51 -10.75
N ARG A 478 10.46 17.46 -11.47
CA ARG A 478 9.05 17.14 -11.74
C ARG A 478 8.76 15.70 -11.31
N SER A 479 8.51 15.53 -10.03
CA SER A 479 8.01 14.28 -9.46
C SER A 479 6.50 14.38 -9.22
N TRP A 480 5.81 13.25 -9.23
CA TRP A 480 4.42 13.17 -8.77
C TRP A 480 4.29 13.82 -7.38
N PRO A 481 3.24 14.64 -7.11
CA PRO A 481 2.02 14.86 -7.87
C PRO A 481 2.06 16.00 -8.91
N HIS A 482 3.24 16.45 -9.33
CA HIS A 482 3.34 17.48 -10.36
C HIS A 482 2.68 17.04 -11.67
N PRO A 483 1.86 17.88 -12.36
CA PRO A 483 1.20 17.51 -13.61
C PRO A 483 2.19 17.06 -14.71
N ASP A 484 3.33 17.74 -14.80
CA ASP A 484 4.41 17.39 -15.75
C ASP A 484 5.30 16.20 -15.33
N ALA A 485 4.96 15.43 -14.29
CA ALA A 485 5.76 14.28 -13.89
C ALA A 485 5.85 13.26 -15.04
N GLY A 486 7.06 12.80 -15.37
CA GLY A 486 7.31 11.93 -16.51
C GLY A 486 7.34 12.63 -17.87
N SER A 487 7.10 13.94 -17.95
CA SER A 487 7.16 14.68 -19.21
C SER A 487 8.60 14.81 -19.75
N LEU A 488 8.73 15.00 -21.06
CA LEU A 488 10.02 15.15 -21.72
C LEU A 488 10.36 16.64 -21.90
N VAL A 489 11.62 17.02 -21.67
CA VAL A 489 12.13 18.37 -21.89
C VAL A 489 13.20 18.34 -22.98
N VAL A 490 13.10 19.27 -23.92
CA VAL A 490 14.16 19.60 -24.87
C VAL A 490 15.02 20.70 -24.26
N THR A 491 16.31 20.45 -24.11
CA THR A 491 17.30 21.47 -23.78
C THR A 491 18.13 21.76 -25.02
N TYR A 492 18.20 23.01 -25.48
CA TYR A 492 18.79 23.34 -26.77
C TYR A 492 19.51 24.69 -26.77
N VAL A 493 20.39 24.87 -27.77
CA VAL A 493 21.03 26.15 -28.06
C VAL A 493 20.14 26.94 -29.02
N GLY A 494 19.66 28.09 -28.58
CA GLY A 494 18.85 29.00 -29.40
C GLY A 494 19.69 29.78 -30.41
N ASN A 495 19.01 30.43 -31.37
CA ASN A 495 19.66 31.33 -32.34
C ASN A 495 20.26 32.58 -31.69
N ASP A 496 19.84 32.89 -30.46
CA ASP A 496 20.40 33.92 -29.59
C ASP A 496 21.68 33.47 -28.87
N TYR A 497 22.16 32.24 -29.13
CA TYR A 497 23.27 31.62 -28.41
C TYR A 497 23.04 31.57 -26.90
N ALA A 498 21.79 31.39 -26.48
CA ALA A 498 21.43 31.07 -25.11
C ALA A 498 20.92 29.62 -24.99
N LEU A 499 20.97 29.09 -23.77
CA LEU A 499 20.39 27.79 -23.45
C LEU A 499 18.92 27.95 -23.13
N HIS A 500 18.09 27.17 -23.80
CA HIS A 500 16.65 27.13 -23.60
C HIS A 500 16.20 25.75 -23.15
N HIS A 501 15.14 25.71 -22.36
CA HIS A 501 14.49 24.46 -21.94
C HIS A 501 13.01 24.55 -22.26
N ARG A 502 12.52 23.63 -23.08
CA ARG A 502 11.12 23.56 -23.47
C ARG A 502 10.53 22.23 -23.06
N LEU A 503 9.42 22.28 -22.32
CA LEU A 503 8.61 21.10 -22.03
C LEU A 503 7.91 20.65 -23.31
N LEU A 504 7.97 19.36 -23.62
CA LEU A 504 7.22 18.77 -24.72
C LEU A 504 5.85 18.32 -24.23
N TYR A 505 4.81 18.90 -24.82
CA TYR A 505 3.43 18.46 -24.60
C TYR A 505 3.20 17.17 -25.40
N LEU A 506 3.04 16.06 -24.68
CA LEU A 506 2.81 14.73 -25.24
C LEU A 506 1.32 14.36 -25.18
N ASP A 507 0.43 15.31 -25.46
CA ASP A 507 -1.04 15.26 -25.27
C ASP A 507 -1.78 14.09 -25.97
N ASN A 508 -1.03 13.24 -26.69
CA ASN A 508 -1.52 12.07 -27.40
C ASN A 508 -1.02 10.72 -26.84
N VAL A 509 -0.28 10.72 -25.74
CA VAL A 509 0.25 9.48 -25.12
C VAL A 509 -0.80 8.76 -24.25
N TYR A 510 -1.79 9.50 -23.74
CA TYR A 510 -2.74 8.97 -22.75
C TYR A 510 -4.19 8.82 -23.25
N SER A 511 -4.44 9.14 -24.52
CA SER A 511 -5.73 8.95 -25.19
C SER A 511 -5.90 7.50 -25.69
N SER A 512 -5.96 6.53 -24.80
CA SER A 512 -6.25 5.12 -25.17
C SER A 512 -7.76 4.78 -25.12
N GLY A 513 -8.64 5.77 -25.31
CA GLY A 513 -10.10 5.60 -25.14
C GLY A 513 -10.94 5.71 -26.41
N VAL A 514 -10.45 6.41 -27.45
CA VAL A 514 -11.20 6.56 -28.71
C VAL A 514 -10.24 6.21 -29.83
N ARG A 515 -10.53 5.10 -30.53
CA ARG A 515 -9.96 4.82 -31.84
C ARG A 515 -10.45 5.90 -32.80
N GLU A 516 -9.82 7.07 -32.78
CA GLU A 516 -9.91 7.99 -33.90
C GLU A 516 -9.17 7.35 -35.08
N VAL A 517 -10.00 6.75 -35.91
CA VAL A 517 -9.82 6.37 -37.31
C VAL A 517 -8.57 6.97 -37.96
N ASN A 518 -7.58 6.12 -38.25
CA ASN A 518 -6.64 6.23 -39.37
C ASN A 518 -5.98 7.59 -39.65
N VAL A 519 -5.58 8.36 -38.63
CA VAL A 519 -4.57 9.40 -38.82
C VAL A 519 -3.21 8.78 -38.51
N LYS A 520 -2.35 8.61 -39.53
CA LYS A 520 -0.93 8.29 -39.32
C LYS A 520 -0.33 9.43 -38.50
N VAL A 521 -0.28 9.30 -37.19
CA VAL A 521 0.34 10.33 -36.38
C VAL A 521 1.85 10.28 -36.63
N LYS A 522 2.38 11.44 -36.98
CA LYS A 522 3.79 11.62 -37.30
C LYS A 522 4.68 11.20 -36.11
N PRO A 523 5.81 10.48 -36.35
CA PRO A 523 6.78 10.15 -35.32
C PRO A 523 7.28 11.42 -34.61
N LEU A 524 7.50 11.34 -33.29
CA LEU A 524 7.98 12.50 -32.51
C LEU A 524 9.34 12.98 -33.01
N GLN A 525 10.19 12.08 -33.50
CA GLN A 525 11.46 12.39 -34.13
C GLN A 525 11.33 13.40 -35.26
N ASP A 526 10.35 13.18 -36.14
CA ASP A 526 10.15 14.03 -37.31
C ASP A 526 9.55 15.37 -36.91
N MET A 527 8.66 15.39 -35.90
CA MET A 527 8.11 16.62 -35.34
C MET A 527 9.20 17.48 -34.68
N LEU A 528 10.15 16.86 -33.98
CA LEU A 528 11.27 17.59 -33.37
C LEU A 528 12.13 18.29 -34.42
N PHE A 529 12.37 17.67 -35.57
CA PHE A 529 13.15 18.29 -36.66
C PHE A 529 12.35 19.29 -37.52
N GLU A 530 11.04 19.37 -37.36
CA GLU A 530 10.23 20.45 -37.97
C GLU A 530 10.33 21.76 -37.18
N GLU A 531 10.69 21.68 -35.90
CA GLU A 531 10.90 22.87 -35.08
C GLU A 531 12.13 23.64 -35.59
N PRO A 532 12.00 24.91 -35.99
CA PRO A 532 13.08 25.66 -36.62
C PRO A 532 14.29 25.87 -35.69
N GLU A 533 14.09 25.72 -34.38
CA GLU A 533 15.14 25.85 -33.36
C GLU A 533 15.82 24.52 -33.01
N LEU A 534 15.43 23.39 -33.65
CA LEU A 534 15.94 22.05 -33.36
C LEU A 534 16.43 21.39 -34.65
N SER A 535 17.72 21.54 -34.94
CA SER A 535 18.31 21.06 -36.21
C SER A 535 19.20 19.83 -36.03
N ARG A 536 19.79 19.63 -34.84
CA ARG A 536 20.77 18.57 -34.59
C ARG A 536 20.64 17.98 -33.20
N LEU A 537 20.62 16.66 -33.12
CA LEU A 537 20.70 15.95 -31.85
C LEU A 537 22.12 16.05 -31.25
N GLY A 538 22.21 16.58 -30.04
CA GLY A 538 23.41 16.68 -29.22
C GLY A 538 23.75 15.38 -28.50
N ARG A 539 24.98 15.31 -27.96
CA ARG A 539 25.49 14.17 -27.18
C ARG A 539 25.81 14.59 -25.77
N ILE A 540 25.59 13.69 -24.82
CA ILE A 540 25.96 13.90 -23.43
C ILE A 540 27.41 13.50 -23.22
N THR A 541 28.19 14.39 -22.58
CA THR A 541 29.57 14.10 -22.18
C THR A 541 29.61 13.89 -20.67
N ARG A 542 29.56 12.64 -20.22
CA ARG A 542 29.81 12.29 -18.81
C ARG A 542 31.30 12.00 -18.63
N ARG A 543 31.94 12.62 -17.63
CA ARG A 543 33.27 12.18 -17.20
C ARG A 543 33.08 10.87 -16.46
N HIS A 544 33.80 9.83 -16.90
CA HIS A 544 33.87 8.55 -16.21
C HIS A 544 34.60 8.67 -14.87
#